data_AF-A0A530BCW1-F1
#
_entry.id   AF-A0A530BCW1-F1
#
_cell.length_a   1.000
_cell.length_b   1.000
_cell.length_c   1.000
_cell.angle_alpha   90.00
_cell.angle_beta   90.00
_cell.angle_gamma   90.00
#
_symmetry.space_group_name_H-M   'P 1'
#
loop_
_entity.id
_entity.type
_entity.pdbx_description
1 polymer ?
#
loop_
_entity_poly.entity_id
_entity_poly.type
_entity_poly.pdbx_seq_one_letter_code
_entity_poly.pdbx_strand_id
1 'polypeptide(L)'
;GEYVSVSSQADTEKADLAREREELATQPEFERQELAQIYIDRGVEPRLALQVADQLMAKDALSAHARDELGISEATAARPILAALASAAAFSIGAVMPLAMVLISPPSRLVAVVSIASLLFLAVLGAIGARAGGANMWKATARVTFWGALAMALTAGIGAMFGTTG
;
A
#
# COMPACT_ATOMS: atom_id res chain seq x y z
N GLY A 1 -12.58 3.02 4.42
CA GLY A 1 -11.81 1.89 3.85
C GLY A 1 -10.46 1.82 4.50
N GLU A 2 -9.54 2.67 4.04
CA GLU A 2 -8.13 2.67 4.47
C GLU A 2 -7.94 2.68 5.99
N TYR A 3 -8.57 3.60 6.72
CA TYR A 3 -8.47 3.66 8.19
C TYR A 3 -8.83 2.32 8.85
N VAL A 4 -9.92 1.68 8.40
CA VAL A 4 -10.41 0.43 8.99
C VAL A 4 -9.45 -0.72 8.68
N SER A 5 -9.00 -0.82 7.44
CA SER A 5 -8.05 -1.87 7.01
C SER A 5 -6.72 -1.76 7.75
N VAL A 6 -6.14 -0.56 7.79
CA VAL A 6 -4.84 -0.33 8.44
C VAL A 6 -4.96 -0.37 9.96
N SER A 7 -6.10 0.01 10.55
CA SER A 7 -6.36 -0.20 11.98
C SER A 7 -6.38 -1.69 12.33
N SER A 8 -7.07 -2.50 11.52
CA SER A 8 -7.07 -3.95 11.71
C SER A 8 -5.65 -4.53 11.63
N GLN A 9 -4.83 -4.05 10.69
CA GLN A 9 -3.41 -4.44 10.61
C GLN A 9 -2.64 -4.02 11.87
N ALA A 10 -2.84 -2.78 12.35
CA ALA A 10 -2.18 -2.28 13.55
C ALA A 10 -2.57 -3.07 14.81
N ASP A 11 -3.80 -3.57 14.89
CA ASP A 11 -4.25 -4.40 16.00
C ASP A 11 -3.59 -5.79 15.94
N THR A 12 -3.44 -6.39 14.74
CA THR A 12 -2.68 -7.62 14.55
C THR A 12 -1.21 -7.44 14.93
N GLU A 13 -0.54 -6.39 14.43
CA GLU A 13 0.86 -6.09 14.76
C GLU A 13 1.07 -5.93 16.27
N LYS A 14 0.15 -5.28 16.99
CA LYS A 14 0.21 -5.16 18.45
C LYS A 14 0.04 -6.50 19.17
N ALA A 15 -0.86 -7.35 18.67
CA ALA A 15 -1.10 -8.67 19.25
C ALA A 15 0.12 -9.58 19.07
N ASP A 16 0.75 -9.57 17.90
CA ASP A 16 1.96 -10.36 17.65
C ASP A 16 3.14 -9.83 18.48
N LEU A 17 3.34 -8.51 18.57
CA LEU A 17 4.35 -7.93 19.47
C LEU A 17 4.08 -8.21 20.96
N ALA A 18 2.83 -8.46 21.36
CA ALA A 18 2.51 -8.83 22.73
C ALA A 18 2.84 -10.31 22.99
N ARG A 19 2.56 -11.18 22.02
CA ARG A 19 2.91 -12.61 22.07
C ARG A 19 4.43 -12.80 22.11
N GLU A 20 5.14 -12.13 21.21
CA GLU A 20 6.60 -12.15 21.13
C GLU A 20 7.27 -11.73 22.45
N ARG A 21 6.73 -10.72 23.12
CA ARG A 21 7.23 -10.30 24.45
C ARG A 21 7.05 -11.39 25.50
N GLU A 22 5.96 -12.14 25.44
CA GLU A 22 5.69 -13.24 26.36
C GLU A 22 6.63 -14.44 26.06
N GLU A 23 6.83 -14.75 24.78
CA GLU A 23 7.74 -15.78 24.30
C GLU A 23 9.20 -15.49 24.70
N LEU A 24 9.69 -14.28 24.44
CA LEU A 24 11.02 -13.82 24.90
C LEU A 24 11.20 -13.89 26.42
N ALA A 25 10.13 -13.70 27.20
CA ALA A 25 10.19 -13.78 28.66
C ALA A 25 10.13 -15.21 29.19
N THR A 26 9.45 -16.12 28.49
CA THR A 26 9.16 -17.49 28.97
C THR A 26 10.04 -18.56 28.33
N GLN A 27 10.54 -18.33 27.11
CA GLN A 27 11.26 -19.30 26.30
C GLN A 27 12.53 -18.71 25.61
N PRO A 28 13.40 -17.97 26.32
CA PRO A 28 14.50 -17.22 25.68
C PRO A 28 15.49 -18.08 24.88
N GLU A 29 15.74 -19.33 25.29
CA GLU A 29 16.61 -20.25 24.55
C GLU A 29 15.98 -20.77 23.26
N PHE A 30 14.65 -20.87 23.23
CA PHE A 30 13.90 -21.24 22.04
C PHE A 30 13.91 -20.08 21.04
N GLU A 31 13.58 -18.87 21.50
CA GLU A 31 13.61 -17.65 20.69
C GLU A 31 14.99 -17.40 20.07
N ARG A 32 16.05 -17.62 20.84
CA ARG A 32 17.43 -17.56 20.33
C ARG A 32 17.67 -18.53 19.18
N GLN A 33 17.17 -19.75 19.28
CA GLN A 33 17.33 -20.76 18.23
C GLN A 33 16.46 -20.44 17.01
N GLU A 34 15.26 -19.91 17.22
CA GLU A 34 14.36 -19.44 16.17
C GLU A 34 15.00 -18.30 15.36
N LEU A 35 15.50 -17.26 16.03
CA LEU A 35 16.20 -16.17 15.36
C LEU A 35 17.43 -16.67 14.61
N ALA A 36 18.23 -17.56 15.20
CA ALA A 36 19.36 -18.17 14.51
C ALA A 36 18.92 -18.97 13.27
N GLN A 37 17.81 -19.71 13.35
CA GLN A 37 17.26 -20.46 12.22
C GLN A 37 16.85 -19.55 11.07
N ILE A 38 16.25 -18.38 11.35
CA ILE A 38 15.94 -17.37 10.32
C ILE A 38 17.21 -16.96 9.55
N TYR A 39 18.34 -16.79 10.24
CA TYR A 39 19.61 -16.47 9.58
C TYR A 39 20.22 -17.65 8.83
N ILE A 40 20.07 -18.88 9.34
CA ILE A 40 20.48 -20.10 8.63
C ILE A 40 19.73 -20.24 7.30
N ASP A 41 18.42 -20.03 7.31
CA ASP A 41 17.57 -20.10 6.12
C ASP A 41 17.92 -19.01 5.09
N ARG A 42 18.50 -17.90 5.55
CA ARG A 42 19.07 -16.84 4.70
C ARG A 42 20.49 -17.13 4.21
N GLY A 43 21.08 -18.26 4.61
CA GLY A 43 22.39 -18.74 4.16
C GLY A 43 23.56 -18.49 5.11
N VAL A 44 23.31 -18.10 6.37
CA VAL A 44 24.35 -17.94 7.39
C VAL A 44 24.76 -19.31 7.95
N GLU A 45 26.06 -19.54 8.12
CA GLU A 45 26.58 -20.78 8.73
C GLU A 45 26.07 -20.93 10.19
N PRO A 46 25.69 -22.13 10.66
CA PRO A 46 24.97 -22.28 11.93
C PRO A 46 25.67 -21.68 13.15
N ARG A 47 27.00 -21.83 13.24
CA ARG A 47 27.75 -21.25 14.36
C ARG A 47 27.72 -19.72 14.31
N LEU A 48 27.86 -19.12 13.13
CA LEU A 48 27.75 -17.67 12.96
C LEU A 48 26.31 -17.18 13.21
N ALA A 49 25.28 -17.91 12.79
CA ALA A 49 23.88 -17.53 12.99
C ALA A 49 23.52 -17.43 14.48
N LEU A 50 24.00 -18.38 15.30
CA LEU A 50 23.85 -18.31 16.76
C LEU A 50 24.53 -17.05 17.34
N GLN A 51 25.73 -16.71 16.86
CA GLN A 51 26.44 -15.50 17.29
C GLN A 51 25.73 -14.21 16.87
N VAL A 52 25.04 -14.21 15.72
CA VAL A 52 24.22 -13.10 15.26
C VAL A 52 22.99 -12.96 16.16
N ALA A 53 22.27 -14.05 16.41
CA ALA A 53 21.12 -14.06 17.32
C ALA A 53 21.50 -13.52 18.71
N ASP A 54 22.60 -14.02 19.30
CA ASP A 54 23.12 -13.57 20.59
C ASP A 54 23.35 -12.05 20.62
N GLN A 55 24.00 -11.50 19.59
CA GLN A 55 24.31 -10.06 19.53
C GLN A 55 23.08 -9.18 19.28
N LEU A 56 22.15 -9.64 18.44
CA LEU A 56 20.92 -8.90 18.17
C LEU A 56 19.99 -8.90 19.39
N MET A 57 19.80 -10.06 20.03
CA MET A 57 19.00 -10.18 21.25
C MET A 57 19.57 -9.37 22.41
N ALA A 58 20.90 -9.35 22.57
CA ALA A 58 21.56 -8.55 23.60
C ALA A 58 21.36 -7.04 23.41
N LYS A 59 21.16 -6.57 22.17
CA LYS A 59 20.88 -5.17 21.88
C LYS A 59 19.39 -4.85 22.07
N ASP A 60 18.53 -5.62 21.42
CA ASP A 60 17.07 -5.48 21.47
C ASP A 60 16.40 -6.73 20.86
N ALA A 61 16.10 -7.73 21.69
CA ALA A 61 15.50 -8.98 21.24
C ALA A 61 14.13 -8.77 20.59
N LEU A 62 13.26 -7.96 21.21
CA LEU A 62 11.93 -7.69 20.66
C LEU A 62 12.02 -7.02 19.29
N SER A 63 12.88 -6.01 19.13
CA SER A 63 13.05 -5.38 17.81
C SER A 63 13.69 -6.32 16.79
N ALA A 64 14.55 -7.26 17.21
CA ALA A 64 15.15 -8.24 16.31
C ALA A 64 14.09 -9.20 15.76
N HIS A 65 13.31 -9.83 16.64
CA HIS A 65 12.22 -10.74 16.25
C HIS A 65 11.11 -10.00 15.50
N ALA A 66 10.67 -8.84 15.99
CA ALA A 66 9.68 -8.02 15.29
C ALA A 66 10.07 -7.76 13.83
N ARG A 67 11.36 -7.50 13.56
CA ARG A 67 11.84 -7.24 12.21
C ARG A 67 12.07 -8.51 11.40
N ASP A 68 12.79 -9.47 11.96
CA ASP A 68 13.31 -10.62 11.23
C ASP A 68 12.32 -11.77 11.11
N GLU A 69 11.40 -11.89 12.06
CA GLU A 69 10.35 -12.91 12.11
C GLU A 69 8.99 -12.33 11.68
N LEU A 70 8.54 -11.25 12.34
CA LEU A 70 7.20 -10.68 12.09
C LEU A 70 7.13 -9.72 10.90
N GLY A 71 8.28 -9.27 10.36
CA GLY A 71 8.35 -8.29 9.26
C GLY A 71 7.91 -6.87 9.66
N ILE A 72 7.77 -6.60 10.96
CA ILE A 72 7.41 -5.31 11.55
C ILE A 72 8.66 -4.47 11.73
N SER A 73 8.71 -3.34 11.04
CA SER A 73 9.79 -2.36 11.14
C SER A 73 9.21 -0.95 11.15
N GLU A 74 9.98 0.07 11.54
CA GLU A 74 9.50 1.47 11.53
C GLU A 74 8.95 1.91 10.16
N ALA A 75 9.50 1.36 9.07
CA ALA A 75 9.11 1.65 7.70
C ALA A 75 7.84 0.90 7.26
N THR A 76 7.54 -0.25 7.87
CA THR A 76 6.41 -1.11 7.51
C THR A 76 5.26 -1.05 8.51
N ALA A 77 5.47 -0.46 9.69
CA ALA A 77 4.48 -0.37 10.75
C ALA A 77 3.20 0.34 10.28
N ALA A 78 2.06 -0.23 10.67
CA ALA A 78 0.75 0.29 10.30
C ALA A 78 0.50 1.70 10.90
N ARG A 79 0.14 2.66 10.03
CA ARG A 79 -0.19 4.06 10.40
C ARG A 79 -1.59 4.45 9.93
N PRO A 80 -2.66 4.07 10.65
CA PRO A 80 -4.03 4.14 10.13
C PRO A 80 -4.50 5.55 9.75
N ILE A 81 -4.22 6.54 10.59
CA ILE A 81 -4.62 7.93 10.35
C ILE A 81 -3.87 8.49 9.14
N LEU A 82 -2.56 8.26 9.07
CA LEU A 82 -1.73 8.75 7.97
C LEU A 82 -2.17 8.13 6.64
N ALA A 83 -2.37 6.81 6.61
CA ALA A 83 -2.85 6.11 5.42
C ALA A 83 -4.21 6.65 4.97
N ALA A 84 -5.15 6.82 5.91
CA ALA A 84 -6.47 7.36 5.60
C ALA A 84 -6.45 8.79 5.04
N LEU A 85 -5.68 9.69 5.66
CA LEU A 85 -5.53 11.06 5.20
C LEU A 85 -4.81 11.14 3.86
N ALA A 86 -3.76 10.34 3.66
CA ALA A 86 -3.04 10.26 2.40
C ALA A 86 -3.97 9.78 1.27
N SER A 87 -4.75 8.72 1.50
CA SER A 87 -5.72 8.20 0.53
C SER A 87 -6.84 9.20 0.24
N ALA A 88 -7.36 9.87 1.27
CA ALA A 88 -8.38 10.91 1.10
C ALA A 88 -7.84 12.07 0.24
N ALA A 89 -6.66 12.58 0.58
CA ALA A 89 -6.01 13.65 -0.17
C ALA A 89 -5.72 13.25 -1.62
N ALA A 90 -5.16 12.05 -1.84
CA ALA A 90 -4.87 11.53 -3.17
C ALA A 90 -6.14 11.40 -4.02
N PHE A 91 -7.22 10.88 -3.45
CA PHE A 91 -8.51 10.77 -4.14
C PHE A 91 -9.10 12.15 -4.47
N SER A 92 -9.11 13.06 -3.49
CA SER A 92 -9.62 14.43 -3.69
C SER A 92 -8.84 15.15 -4.79
N ILE A 93 -7.50 15.14 -4.75
CA ILE A 93 -6.64 15.75 -5.77
C ILE A 93 -6.87 15.09 -7.14
N GLY A 94 -6.99 13.75 -7.18
CA GLY A 94 -7.30 12.99 -8.38
C GLY A 94 -8.61 13.40 -9.04
N ALA A 95 -9.60 13.82 -8.24
CA ALA A 95 -10.92 14.23 -8.70
C ALA A 95 -11.02 15.72 -9.09
N VAL A 96 -10.05 16.57 -8.72
CA VAL A 96 -10.11 18.03 -8.99
C VAL A 96 -10.25 18.32 -10.48
N MET A 97 -9.39 17.73 -11.31
CA MET A 97 -9.36 18.04 -12.74
C MET A 97 -10.68 17.61 -13.42
N PRO A 98 -11.19 16.36 -13.26
CA PRO A 98 -12.47 15.97 -13.85
C PRO A 98 -13.64 16.85 -13.39
N LEU A 99 -13.71 17.19 -12.10
CA LEU A 99 -14.75 18.09 -11.58
C LEU A 99 -14.66 19.49 -12.18
N ALA A 100 -13.45 20.05 -12.31
CA ALA A 100 -13.25 21.36 -12.92
C ALA A 100 -13.76 21.36 -14.37
N MET A 101 -13.55 20.28 -15.12
CA MET A 101 -14.06 20.16 -16.48
C MET A 101 -15.58 20.12 -16.56
N VAL A 102 -16.26 19.51 -15.57
CA VAL A 102 -17.73 19.54 -15.50
C VAL A 102 -18.25 20.98 -15.41
N LEU A 103 -17.62 21.82 -14.59
CA LEU A 103 -18.08 23.20 -14.35
C LEU A 103 -17.98 24.11 -15.57
N ILE A 104 -17.02 23.86 -16.47
CA ILE A 104 -16.75 24.72 -17.63
C ILE A 104 -17.26 24.14 -18.95
N SER A 105 -17.68 22.87 -18.97
CA SER A 105 -18.06 22.18 -20.21
C SER A 105 -19.51 22.47 -20.61
N PRO A 106 -19.79 22.76 -21.89
CA PRO A 106 -21.15 22.84 -22.39
C PRO A 106 -21.83 21.45 -22.30
N PRO A 107 -23.15 21.37 -22.00
CA PRO A 107 -23.85 20.10 -21.82
C PRO A 107 -23.67 19.14 -23.00
N SER A 108 -23.70 19.65 -24.23
CA SER A 108 -23.56 18.86 -25.46
C SER A 108 -22.20 18.17 -25.64
N ARG A 109 -21.16 18.58 -24.89
CA ARG A 109 -19.82 17.99 -24.96
C ARG A 109 -19.32 17.50 -23.60
N LEU A 110 -20.15 17.56 -22.56
CA LEU A 110 -19.74 17.28 -21.18
C LEU A 110 -19.06 15.93 -21.05
N VAL A 111 -19.70 14.86 -21.55
CA VAL A 111 -19.18 13.49 -21.48
C VAL A 111 -17.82 13.38 -22.18
N ALA A 112 -17.69 13.93 -23.38
CA ALA A 112 -16.44 13.88 -24.14
C ALA A 112 -15.31 14.65 -23.46
N VAL A 113 -15.56 15.89 -23.02
CA VAL A 113 -14.53 16.74 -22.40
C VAL A 113 -14.06 16.14 -21.08
N VAL A 114 -14.99 15.74 -20.21
CA VAL A 114 -14.67 15.14 -18.91
C VAL A 114 -13.91 13.84 -19.10
N SER A 115 -14.31 12.99 -20.05
CA SER A 115 -13.63 11.71 -20.29
C SER A 115 -12.21 11.90 -20.81
N ILE A 116 -12.02 12.73 -21.84
CA ILE A 116 -10.70 13.01 -22.43
C ILE A 116 -9.77 13.61 -21.37
N ALA A 117 -10.25 14.63 -20.66
CA ALA A 117 -9.46 15.27 -19.65
C ALA A 117 -9.07 14.27 -18.55
N SER A 118 -10.03 13.48 -18.06
CA SER A 118 -9.79 12.47 -17.02
C SER A 118 -8.73 11.45 -17.44
N LEU A 119 -8.77 10.98 -18.69
CA LEU A 119 -7.78 10.05 -19.23
C LEU A 119 -6.39 10.68 -19.35
N LEU A 120 -6.30 11.94 -19.79
CA LEU A 120 -5.03 12.67 -19.83
C LEU A 120 -4.46 12.86 -18.42
N PHE A 121 -5.30 13.20 -17.45
CA PHE A 121 -4.86 13.39 -16.07
C PHE A 121 -4.45 12.06 -15.43
N LEU A 122 -5.21 10.98 -15.66
CA LEU A 122 -4.82 9.62 -15.28
C LEU A 122 -3.49 9.22 -15.92
N ALA A 123 -3.23 9.60 -17.18
CA ALA A 123 -1.96 9.32 -17.82
C ALA A 123 -0.80 10.01 -17.09
N VAL A 124 -0.97 11.28 -16.74
CA VAL A 124 0.01 12.05 -15.96
C VAL A 124 0.22 11.44 -14.58
N LEU A 125 -0.86 11.12 -13.86
CA LEU A 125 -0.78 10.48 -12.53
C LEU A 125 -0.12 9.10 -12.61
N GLY A 126 -0.41 8.31 -13.65
CA GLY A 126 0.22 7.01 -13.89
C GLY A 126 1.72 7.13 -14.14
N ALA A 127 2.15 8.14 -14.90
CA ALA A 127 3.55 8.42 -15.15
C ALA A 127 4.30 8.89 -13.88
N ILE A 128 3.68 9.79 -13.11
CA ILE A 128 4.22 10.27 -11.82
C ILE A 128 4.32 9.10 -10.83
N GLY A 129 3.27 8.29 -10.70
CA GLY A 129 3.25 7.13 -9.82
C GLY A 129 4.30 6.09 -10.20
N ALA A 130 4.51 5.83 -11.49
CA ALA A 130 5.60 4.96 -11.94
C ALA A 130 6.97 5.50 -11.56
N ARG A 131 7.22 6.80 -11.78
CA ARG A 131 8.50 7.42 -11.42
C ARG A 131 8.76 7.34 -9.92
N ALA A 132 7.74 7.62 -9.10
CA ALA A 132 7.84 7.54 -7.65
C ALA A 132 8.08 6.10 -7.16
N GLY A 133 7.44 5.11 -7.79
CA GLY A 133 7.56 3.70 -7.42
C GLY A 133 8.69 2.93 -8.12
N GLY A 134 9.55 3.59 -8.89
CA GLY A 134 10.62 2.94 -9.65
C GLY A 134 10.16 1.97 -10.74
N ALA A 135 8.91 2.11 -11.20
CA ALA A 135 8.30 1.24 -12.22
C ALA A 135 8.47 1.80 -13.65
N ASN A 136 8.30 0.94 -14.65
CA ASN A 136 8.28 1.36 -16.05
C ASN A 136 7.08 2.30 -16.32
N MET A 137 7.37 3.54 -16.70
CA MET A 137 6.36 4.59 -16.91
C MET A 137 5.31 4.22 -17.95
N TRP A 138 5.71 3.63 -19.08
CA TRP A 138 4.77 3.26 -20.14
C TRP A 138 3.78 2.19 -19.68
N LYS A 139 4.27 1.13 -19.01
CA LYS A 139 3.40 0.06 -18.51
C LYS A 139 2.41 0.56 -17.46
N ALA A 140 2.88 1.39 -16.51
CA ALA A 140 2.03 1.92 -15.45
C ALA A 140 0.97 2.89 -15.99
N THR A 141 1.39 3.80 -16.88
CA THR A 141 0.52 4.78 -17.53
C THR A 141 -0.57 4.08 -18.34
N ALA A 142 -0.18 3.15 -19.22
CA ALA A 142 -1.12 2.41 -20.05
C ALA A 142 -2.10 1.58 -19.20
N ARG A 143 -1.64 0.95 -18.12
CA ARG A 143 -2.50 0.19 -17.21
C ARG A 143 -3.56 1.09 -16.56
N VAL A 144 -3.17 2.24 -16.03
CA VAL A 144 -4.11 3.13 -15.32
C VAL A 144 -5.09 3.79 -16.28
N THR A 145 -4.65 4.21 -17.47
CA THR A 145 -5.52 4.83 -18.47
C THR A 145 -6.46 3.83 -19.10
N PHE A 146 -6.01 2.60 -19.38
CA PHE A 146 -6.85 1.54 -19.92
C PHE A 146 -8.00 1.19 -18.97
N TRP A 147 -7.70 0.92 -17.70
CA TRP A 147 -8.75 0.59 -16.72
C TRP A 147 -9.66 1.78 -16.44
N GLY A 148 -9.13 3.01 -16.46
CA GLY A 148 -9.94 4.23 -16.40
C GLY A 148 -10.91 4.36 -17.57
N ALA A 149 -10.43 4.16 -18.80
CA ALA A 149 -11.24 4.22 -20.02
C ALA A 149 -12.32 3.14 -20.04
N LEU A 150 -11.97 1.91 -19.65
CA LEU A 150 -12.92 0.80 -19.58
C LEU A 150 -14.02 1.07 -18.56
N ALA A 151 -13.67 1.56 -17.36
CA ALA A 151 -14.65 1.92 -16.35
C ALA A 151 -15.61 3.01 -16.85
N MET A 152 -15.07 4.08 -17.46
CA MET A 152 -15.89 5.15 -18.05
C MET A 152 -16.82 4.62 -19.15
N ALA A 153 -16.32 3.77 -20.04
CA ALA A 153 -17.11 3.18 -21.12
C ALA A 153 -18.26 2.31 -20.58
N LEU A 154 -18.01 1.51 -19.54
CA LEU A 154 -19.04 0.72 -18.88
C LEU A 154 -20.08 1.61 -18.20
N THR A 155 -19.67 2.63 -17.45
CA THR A 155 -20.60 3.56 -16.80
C THR A 155 -21.45 4.33 -17.81
N ALA A 156 -20.84 4.83 -18.89
CA ALA A 156 -21.57 5.51 -19.96
C ALA A 156 -22.52 4.56 -20.70
N GLY A 157 -22.10 3.32 -20.97
CA GLY A 157 -22.93 2.29 -21.59
C GLY A 157 -24.16 1.95 -20.75
N ILE A 158 -23.99 1.76 -19.44
CA ILE A 158 -25.09 1.54 -18.50
C ILE A 158 -26.03 2.77 -18.50
N GLY A 159 -25.49 3.98 -18.43
CA GLY A 159 -26.30 5.21 -18.47
C GLY A 159 -27.15 5.34 -19.73
N ALA A 160 -26.58 4.98 -20.89
CA ALA A 160 -27.29 4.96 -22.16
C ALA A 160 -28.40 3.89 -22.21
N MET A 161 -28.16 2.70 -21.63
CA MET A 161 -29.16 1.61 -21.60
C MET A 161 -30.38 1.94 -20.74
N PHE A 162 -30.20 2.67 -19.63
CA PHE A 162 -31.28 3.00 -18.70
C PHE A 162 -31.86 4.41 -18.91
N GLY A 163 -31.45 5.12 -19.96
CA GLY A 163 -31.99 6.44 -20.32
C GLY A 163 -31.69 7.54 -19.31
N THR A 164 -30.64 7.40 -18.50
CA THR A 164 -30.25 8.39 -17.48
C THR A 164 -29.30 9.46 -18.00
N THR A 165 -28.87 9.37 -19.25
CA THR A 165 -28.10 10.40 -19.96
C THR A 165 -28.99 11.13 -20.97
N GLY A 166 -29.69 12.16 -20.50
CA GLY A 166 -30.38 13.17 -21.30
C GLY A 166 -29.87 14.56 -20.94
#